data_AF-A0A318A7Q2-F1
#
_entry.id   AF-A0A318A7Q2-F1
#
_cell.length_a   1.000
_cell.length_b   1.000
_cell.length_c   1.000
_cell.angle_alpha   90.00
_cell.angle_beta   90.00
_cell.angle_gamma   90.00
#
_symmetry.space_group_name_H-M   'P 1'
#
loop_
_entity.id
_entity.type
_entity.pdbx_description
1 polymer ?
#
loop_
_entity_poly.entity_id
_entity_poly.type
_entity_poly.pdbx_seq_one_letter_code
_entity_poly.pdbx_strand_id
1 'polypeptide(L)'
;MPPERRSLGARRVVLVVVAAAAAVAVGLVGFSIGRLSTINNPAPSATSAEAGFARDMQVHHLQGVELAMLIRDRTDDEAVRLLGYDIATTQSQQAGQLYGWLTEWELSQAGPEPSMTWMTRPGRSDETHGHTDGAHTPGAPMPGLATDAQIAELTAATGVDAERQFLTLMIAHHRGAVEMAEAVQDRASNTSVLGFANSVIISQNAEITLMESMLAAREP
;
A
#
# COMPACT_ATOMS: atom_id res chain seq x y z
N MET A 1 41.41 -63.75 -31.57
CA MET A 1 40.36 -63.03 -30.81
C MET A 1 40.95 -61.70 -30.38
N PRO A 2 40.48 -60.54 -30.88
CA PRO A 2 39.16 -59.97 -30.53
C PRO A 2 38.43 -59.28 -31.71
N PRO A 3 37.11 -58.98 -31.62
CA PRO A 3 36.73 -57.59 -31.36
C PRO A 3 35.39 -57.45 -30.60
N GLU A 4 35.42 -56.89 -29.38
CA GLU A 4 34.19 -56.54 -28.62
C GLU A 4 34.17 -55.07 -28.15
N ARG A 5 34.96 -54.19 -28.77
CA ARG A 5 35.13 -52.80 -28.29
C ARG A 5 34.26 -51.74 -28.99
N ARG A 6 33.59 -52.07 -30.10
CA ARG A 6 32.82 -51.08 -30.91
C ARG A 6 31.36 -50.87 -30.47
N SER A 7 30.70 -51.85 -29.85
CA SER A 7 29.26 -51.78 -29.52
C SER A 7 28.95 -50.95 -28.25
N LEU A 8 29.88 -50.90 -27.30
CA LEU A 8 29.72 -50.17 -26.03
C LEU A 8 29.74 -48.64 -26.21
N GLY A 9 30.48 -48.13 -27.19
CA GLY A 9 30.56 -46.70 -27.50
C GLY A 9 29.26 -46.15 -28.08
N ALA A 10 28.69 -46.84 -29.07
CA ALA A 10 27.42 -46.45 -29.69
C ALA A 10 26.25 -46.45 -28.69
N ARG A 11 26.18 -47.47 -27.83
CA ARG A 11 25.12 -47.57 -26.80
C ARG A 11 25.23 -46.48 -25.73
N ARG A 12 26.44 -46.08 -25.36
CA ARG A 12 26.68 -44.94 -24.45
C ARG A 12 26.30 -43.60 -25.09
N VAL A 13 26.63 -43.39 -26.37
CA VAL A 13 26.23 -42.16 -27.09
C VAL A 13 24.71 -42.04 -27.19
N VAL A 14 24.00 -43.12 -27.54
CA VAL A 14 22.54 -43.13 -27.60
C VAL A 14 21.91 -42.84 -26.22
N LEU A 15 22.43 -43.45 -25.15
CA LEU A 15 21.94 -43.18 -23.79
C LEU A 15 22.16 -41.73 -23.36
N VAL A 16 23.30 -41.13 -23.69
CA VAL A 16 23.59 -39.71 -23.39
C VAL A 16 22.65 -38.79 -24.17
N VAL A 17 22.38 -39.07 -25.45
CA VAL A 17 21.46 -38.28 -26.27
C VAL A 17 20.02 -38.38 -25.75
N VAL A 18 19.56 -39.58 -25.39
CA VAL A 18 18.22 -39.79 -24.82
C VAL A 18 18.08 -39.10 -23.45
N ALA A 19 19.11 -39.19 -22.59
CA ALA A 19 19.11 -38.51 -21.30
C ALA A 19 19.12 -36.97 -21.46
N ALA A 20 19.89 -36.44 -22.42
CA ALA A 20 19.89 -35.01 -22.72
C ALA A 20 18.54 -34.54 -23.28
N ALA A 21 17.92 -35.29 -24.18
CA ALA A 21 16.59 -34.98 -24.71
C ALA A 21 15.51 -35.01 -23.61
N ALA A 22 15.56 -35.99 -22.70
CA ALA A 22 14.67 -36.06 -21.55
C ALA A 22 14.86 -34.88 -20.59
N ALA A 23 16.11 -34.47 -20.32
CA ALA A 23 16.40 -33.31 -19.48
C ALA A 23 15.88 -32.00 -20.08
N VAL A 24 16.02 -31.81 -21.41
CA VAL A 24 15.47 -30.65 -22.12
C VAL A 24 13.94 -30.66 -22.08
N ALA A 25 13.29 -31.82 -22.28
CA ALA A 25 11.84 -31.94 -22.21
C ALA A 25 11.31 -31.62 -20.80
N VAL A 26 11.96 -32.13 -19.74
CA VAL A 26 11.61 -31.82 -18.35
C VAL A 26 11.82 -30.33 -18.05
N GLY A 27 12.91 -29.73 -18.56
CA GLY A 27 13.16 -28.30 -18.43
C GLY A 27 12.10 -27.44 -19.12
N LEU A 28 11.66 -27.81 -20.33
CA LEU A 28 10.59 -27.12 -21.07
C LEU A 28 9.24 -27.26 -20.39
N VAL A 29 8.90 -28.44 -19.85
CA VAL A 29 7.68 -28.66 -19.09
C VAL A 29 7.72 -27.88 -17.78
N GLY A 30 8.84 -27.90 -17.04
CA GLY A 30 9.01 -27.12 -15.82
C GLY A 30 8.91 -25.60 -16.06
N PHE A 31 9.52 -25.10 -17.13
CA PHE A 31 9.39 -23.70 -17.54
C PHE A 31 7.95 -23.34 -17.94
N SER A 32 7.27 -24.22 -18.67
CA SER A 32 5.87 -24.01 -19.09
C SER A 32 4.91 -24.02 -17.90
N ILE A 33 5.09 -24.93 -16.94
CA ILE A 33 4.32 -24.98 -15.69
C ILE A 33 4.60 -23.75 -14.82
N GLY A 34 5.87 -23.34 -14.70
CA GLY A 34 6.24 -22.12 -13.97
C GLY A 34 5.67 -20.84 -14.60
N ARG A 35 5.68 -20.75 -15.94
CA ARG A 35 5.01 -19.66 -16.68
C ARG A 35 3.50 -19.70 -16.49
N LEU A 36 2.86 -20.87 -16.55
CA LEU A 36 1.42 -21.00 -16.36
C LEU A 36 0.99 -20.64 -14.92
N SER A 37 1.81 -20.97 -13.92
CA SER A 37 1.59 -20.62 -12.52
C SER A 37 1.69 -19.10 -12.27
N THR A 38 2.60 -18.41 -12.97
CA THR A 38 2.76 -16.95 -12.89
C THR A 38 1.74 -16.17 -13.73
N ILE A 39 1.13 -16.79 -14.74
CA ILE A 39 0.07 -16.20 -15.58
C ILE A 39 -1.26 -16.09 -14.81
N ASN A 40 -1.45 -16.82 -13.72
CA ASN A 40 -2.77 -17.04 -13.13
C ASN A 40 -3.09 -16.21 -11.87
N ASN A 41 -2.44 -15.06 -11.67
CA ASN A 41 -2.89 -14.07 -10.68
C ASN A 41 -3.74 -13.02 -11.40
N PRO A 42 -5.07 -13.19 -11.51
CA PRO A 42 -5.91 -12.21 -12.18
C PRO A 42 -5.76 -10.85 -11.48
N ALA A 43 -5.70 -9.79 -12.28
CA ALA A 43 -5.69 -8.44 -11.75
C ALA A 43 -6.92 -8.23 -10.84
N PRO A 44 -6.79 -7.42 -9.77
CA PRO A 44 -7.93 -7.11 -8.92
C PRO A 44 -9.10 -6.52 -9.72
N SER A 45 -10.34 -6.82 -9.32
CA SER A 45 -11.52 -6.26 -9.97
C SER A 45 -11.69 -4.78 -9.62
N ALA A 46 -12.46 -4.04 -10.43
CA ALA A 46 -12.72 -2.63 -10.19
C ALA A 46 -13.35 -2.31 -8.82
N THR A 47 -14.03 -3.28 -8.20
CA THR A 47 -14.71 -3.19 -6.90
C THR A 47 -13.99 -3.97 -5.80
N SER A 48 -12.78 -4.48 -6.06
CA SER A 48 -12.02 -5.21 -5.05
C SER A 48 -11.53 -4.30 -3.92
N ALA A 49 -11.12 -4.89 -2.80
CA ALA A 49 -10.52 -4.14 -1.69
C ALA A 49 -9.21 -3.48 -2.10
N GLU A 50 -8.39 -4.15 -2.91
CA GLU A 50 -7.16 -3.58 -3.47
C GLU A 50 -7.42 -2.31 -4.28
N ALA A 51 -8.39 -2.35 -5.18
CA ALA A 51 -8.71 -1.22 -6.04
C ALA A 51 -9.38 -0.08 -5.26
N GLY A 52 -10.26 -0.41 -4.30
CA GLY A 52 -10.89 0.57 -3.42
C GLY A 52 -9.86 1.27 -2.53
N PHE A 53 -9.03 0.50 -1.83
CA PHE A 53 -7.95 1.02 -0.99
C PHE A 53 -6.98 1.88 -1.78
N ALA A 54 -6.57 1.45 -2.98
CA ALA A 54 -5.65 2.23 -3.80
C ALA A 54 -6.23 3.60 -4.17
N ARG A 55 -7.52 3.69 -4.51
CA ARG A 55 -8.17 4.98 -4.86
C ARG A 55 -8.34 5.87 -3.63
N ASP A 56 -8.87 5.31 -2.55
CA ASP A 56 -9.20 6.07 -1.36
C ASP A 56 -7.92 6.54 -0.65
N MET A 57 -6.91 5.67 -0.50
CA MET A 57 -5.64 6.04 0.12
C MET A 57 -4.83 7.06 -0.70
N GLN A 58 -4.99 7.11 -2.03
CA GLN A 58 -4.42 8.20 -2.84
C GLN A 58 -4.98 9.55 -2.42
N VAL A 59 -6.30 9.67 -2.36
CA VAL A 59 -6.97 10.92 -1.96
C VAL A 59 -6.60 11.28 -0.53
N HIS A 60 -6.53 10.27 0.35
CA HIS A 60 -6.12 10.45 1.74
C HIS A 60 -4.70 11.02 1.84
N HIS A 61 -3.73 10.41 1.16
CA HIS A 61 -2.35 10.88 1.14
C HIS A 61 -2.18 12.26 0.50
N LEU A 62 -2.93 12.57 -0.55
CA LEU A 62 -2.84 13.89 -1.18
C LEU A 62 -3.27 15.02 -0.22
N GLN A 63 -4.24 14.79 0.67
CA GLN A 63 -4.55 15.76 1.72
C GLN A 63 -3.43 15.85 2.77
N GLY A 64 -2.79 14.73 3.13
CA GLY A 64 -1.64 14.77 4.04
C GLY A 64 -0.48 15.60 3.46
N VAL A 65 -0.22 15.48 2.15
CA VAL A 65 0.73 16.34 1.42
C VAL A 65 0.33 17.82 1.47
N GLU A 66 -0.96 18.14 1.30
CA GLU A 66 -1.47 19.51 1.41
C GLU A 66 -1.21 20.11 2.80
N LEU A 67 -1.61 19.42 3.87
CA LEU A 67 -1.39 19.87 5.24
C LEU A 67 0.10 20.08 5.55
N ALA A 68 0.94 19.16 5.06
CA ALA A 68 2.38 19.21 5.24
C ALA A 68 3.05 20.37 4.49
N MET A 69 2.55 20.71 3.29
CA MET A 69 3.00 21.88 2.54
C MET A 69 2.52 23.19 3.18
N LEU A 70 1.32 23.22 3.77
CA LEU A 70 0.82 24.39 4.49
C LEU A 70 1.71 24.72 5.71
N ILE A 71 2.00 23.75 6.57
CA ILE A 71 2.77 24.03 7.79
C ILE A 71 4.18 24.55 7.49
N ARG A 72 4.80 24.09 6.39
CA ARG A 72 6.10 24.59 5.92
C ARG A 72 6.09 26.11 5.73
N ASP A 73 4.98 26.72 5.34
CA ASP A 73 4.90 28.16 5.12
C ASP A 73 4.29 28.93 6.31
N ARG A 74 3.99 28.22 7.41
CA ARG A 74 3.36 28.78 8.62
C ARG A 74 4.24 28.80 9.86
N THR A 75 5.41 28.15 9.82
CA THR A 75 6.36 28.18 10.94
C THR A 75 7.83 28.27 10.50
N ASP A 76 8.65 28.82 11.40
CA ASP A 76 10.10 28.84 11.35
C ASP A 76 10.75 27.69 12.17
N ASP A 77 9.96 26.88 12.90
CA ASP A 77 10.48 25.73 13.66
C ASP A 77 11.01 24.65 12.71
N GLU A 78 12.33 24.41 12.77
CA GLU A 78 13.02 23.51 11.85
C GLU A 78 12.54 22.06 11.97
N ALA A 79 12.22 21.60 13.18
CA ALA A 79 11.77 20.23 13.41
C ALA A 79 10.40 19.97 12.79
N VAL A 80 9.45 20.90 12.93
CA VAL A 80 8.12 20.79 12.31
C VAL A 80 8.21 20.92 10.80
N ARG A 81 9.07 21.80 10.27
CA ARG A 81 9.30 21.93 8.83
C ARG A 81 9.88 20.65 8.22
N LEU A 82 10.84 20.02 8.91
CA LEU A 82 11.44 18.77 8.46
C LEU A 82 10.41 17.63 8.47
N LEU A 83 9.63 17.50 9.55
CA LEU A 83 8.53 16.55 9.62
C LEU A 83 7.55 16.73 8.45
N GLY A 84 7.13 17.97 8.18
CA GLY A 84 6.25 18.27 7.04
C GLY A 84 6.88 17.87 5.71
N TYR A 85 8.16 18.16 5.48
CA TYR A 85 8.85 17.75 4.26
C TYR A 85 8.91 16.22 4.08
N ASP A 86 9.20 15.49 5.16
CA ASP A 86 9.29 14.02 5.14
C ASP A 86 7.92 13.38 4.86
N ILE A 87 6.86 13.87 5.50
CA ILE A 87 5.48 13.44 5.25
C ILE A 87 5.11 13.72 3.79
N ALA A 88 5.32 14.96 3.31
CA ALA A 88 4.96 15.35 1.95
C ALA A 88 5.66 14.48 0.91
N THR A 89 6.94 14.17 1.11
CA THR A 89 7.73 13.34 0.19
C THR A 89 7.25 11.89 0.20
N THR A 90 7.08 11.32 1.39
CA THR A 90 6.69 9.92 1.57
C THR A 90 5.29 9.66 1.06
N GLN A 91 4.31 10.47 1.47
CA GLN A 91 2.92 10.30 1.05
C GLN A 91 2.73 10.60 -0.46
N SER A 92 3.49 11.54 -1.05
CA SER A 92 3.48 11.75 -2.50
C SER A 92 3.98 10.52 -3.27
N GLN A 93 5.07 9.90 -2.81
CA GLN A 93 5.59 8.66 -3.42
C GLN A 93 4.57 7.52 -3.32
N GLN A 94 3.97 7.35 -2.14
CA GLN A 94 2.97 6.31 -1.88
C GLN A 94 1.71 6.52 -2.72
N ALA A 95 1.21 7.76 -2.86
CA ALA A 95 0.10 8.08 -3.76
C ALA A 95 0.44 7.72 -5.23
N GLY A 96 1.65 8.02 -5.68
CA GLY A 96 2.13 7.63 -7.01
C GLY A 96 2.20 6.11 -7.23
N GLN A 97 2.60 5.35 -6.21
CA GLN A 97 2.61 3.88 -6.25
C GLN A 97 1.18 3.31 -6.41
N LEU A 98 0.24 3.81 -5.61
CA LEU A 98 -1.16 3.40 -5.65
C LEU A 98 -1.81 3.74 -7.01
N TYR A 99 -1.50 4.94 -7.56
CA TYR A 99 -1.89 5.34 -8.91
C TYR A 99 -1.35 4.35 -9.97
N GLY A 100 -0.06 4.00 -9.83
CA GLY A 100 0.64 3.09 -10.72
C GLY A 100 0.02 1.70 -10.74
N TRP A 101 -0.39 1.18 -9.58
CA TRP A 101 -1.09 -0.10 -9.49
C TRP A 101 -2.42 -0.11 -10.23
N LEU A 102 -3.25 0.92 -10.06
CA LEU A 102 -4.51 1.01 -10.81
C LEU A 102 -4.26 1.07 -12.32
N THR A 103 -3.20 1.76 -12.75
CA THR A 103 -2.79 1.79 -14.16
C THR A 103 -2.36 0.41 -14.66
N GLU A 104 -1.52 -0.30 -13.88
CA GLU A 104 -1.04 -1.66 -14.20
C GLU A 104 -2.18 -2.68 -14.25
N TRP A 105 -3.18 -2.53 -13.39
CA TRP A 105 -4.38 -3.38 -13.37
C TRP A 105 -5.43 -2.98 -14.42
N GLU A 106 -5.12 -1.99 -15.26
CA GLU A 106 -6.02 -1.43 -16.28
C GLU A 106 -7.35 -0.92 -15.68
N LEU A 107 -7.29 -0.39 -14.46
CA LEU A 107 -8.44 0.15 -13.73
C LEU A 107 -8.45 1.69 -13.79
N SER A 108 -9.67 2.24 -13.84
CA SER A 108 -9.88 3.68 -13.70
C SER A 108 -9.43 4.18 -12.33
N GLN A 109 -8.83 5.37 -12.30
CA GLN A 109 -8.49 6.11 -11.08
C GLN A 109 -9.74 6.55 -10.31
N ALA A 110 -10.83 6.86 -11.03
CA ALA A 110 -12.15 7.02 -10.43
C ALA A 110 -12.79 5.64 -10.17
N GLY A 111 -13.35 5.45 -8.99
CA GLY A 111 -14.06 4.23 -8.62
C GLY A 111 -15.46 4.17 -9.24
N PRO A 112 -16.01 2.97 -9.50
CA PRO A 112 -17.40 2.80 -9.93
C PRO A 112 -18.40 2.93 -8.77
N GLU A 113 -17.91 3.08 -7.54
CA GLU A 113 -18.69 3.09 -6.30
C GLU A 113 -18.24 4.27 -5.42
N PRO A 114 -19.07 4.71 -4.46
CA PRO A 114 -18.68 5.70 -3.47
C PRO A 114 -17.40 5.28 -2.71
N SER A 115 -16.65 6.27 -2.21
CA SER A 115 -15.48 6.02 -1.34
C SER A 115 -15.83 5.12 -0.16
N MET A 116 -14.85 4.38 0.34
CA MET A 116 -14.97 3.50 1.51
C MET A 116 -15.93 2.32 1.38
N THR A 117 -16.63 2.16 0.25
CA THR A 117 -17.54 1.02 0.01
C THR A 117 -16.82 -0.33 0.17
N TRP A 118 -15.53 -0.39 -0.14
CA TRP A 118 -14.74 -1.61 -0.03
C TRP A 118 -14.50 -2.05 1.43
N MET A 119 -14.52 -1.14 2.40
CA MET A 119 -14.36 -1.47 3.82
C MET A 119 -15.62 -2.08 4.44
N THR A 120 -16.79 -1.89 3.81
CA THR A 120 -18.05 -2.47 4.29
C THR A 120 -18.23 -3.93 3.87
N ARG A 121 -17.35 -4.44 3.01
CA ARG A 121 -17.39 -5.82 2.54
C ARG A 121 -16.83 -6.77 3.60
N PRO A 122 -17.34 -8.03 3.68
CA PRO A 122 -16.78 -9.03 4.58
C PRO A 122 -15.27 -9.22 4.36
N GLY A 123 -14.54 -9.40 5.46
CA GLY A 123 -13.15 -9.84 5.44
C GLY A 123 -13.00 -11.28 4.92
N ARG A 124 -11.76 -11.70 4.66
CA ARG A 124 -11.43 -13.04 4.18
C ARG A 124 -11.42 -14.08 5.30
N SER A 125 -11.25 -13.66 6.55
CA SER A 125 -11.32 -14.51 7.75
C SER A 125 -12.65 -14.29 8.47
N ASP A 126 -13.33 -15.39 8.81
CA ASP A 126 -14.45 -15.41 9.77
C ASP A 126 -13.99 -15.11 11.22
N GLU A 127 -12.69 -14.92 11.44
CA GLU A 127 -12.14 -14.57 12.74
C GLU A 127 -12.48 -13.13 13.09
N THR A 128 -13.35 -13.01 14.08
CA THR A 128 -13.85 -11.78 14.68
C THR A 128 -12.73 -11.06 15.42
N HIS A 129 -11.77 -10.48 14.71
CA HIS A 129 -10.91 -9.45 15.28
C HIS A 129 -11.81 -8.24 15.53
N GLY A 130 -12.02 -7.94 16.82
CA GLY A 130 -12.90 -6.88 17.31
C GLY A 130 -12.40 -5.49 16.94
N HIS A 131 -12.47 -5.15 15.66
CA HIS A 131 -12.51 -3.77 15.23
C HIS A 131 -13.87 -3.24 15.66
N THR A 132 -13.83 -2.29 16.58
CA THR A 132 -14.99 -1.56 17.09
C THR A 132 -15.95 -1.23 15.96
N ASP A 133 -17.25 -1.40 16.22
CA ASP A 133 -18.41 -1.16 15.34
C ASP A 133 -18.52 0.28 14.81
N GLY A 134 -17.47 0.81 14.18
CA GLY A 134 -17.53 1.95 13.29
C GLY A 134 -18.08 1.43 11.97
N ALA A 135 -19.41 1.27 11.87
CA ALA A 135 -20.04 0.92 10.62
C ALA A 135 -19.71 1.99 9.56
N HIS A 136 -18.67 1.75 8.75
CA HIS A 136 -18.34 2.63 7.64
C HIS A 136 -19.54 2.72 6.71
N THR A 137 -19.92 3.95 6.38
CA THR A 137 -21.00 4.20 5.43
C THR A 137 -20.39 4.50 4.07
N PRO A 138 -20.80 3.82 2.98
CA PRO A 138 -20.36 4.14 1.64
C PRO A 138 -20.52 5.64 1.34
N GLY A 139 -19.46 6.29 0.86
CA GLY A 139 -19.44 7.70 0.53
C GLY A 139 -19.31 8.66 1.72
N ALA A 140 -19.19 8.16 2.95
CA ALA A 140 -18.81 9.00 4.08
C ALA A 140 -17.38 9.54 3.91
N PRO A 141 -17.03 10.68 4.55
CA PRO A 141 -15.66 11.15 4.62
C PRO A 141 -14.72 10.04 5.11
N MET A 142 -13.55 9.93 4.48
CA MET A 142 -12.57 8.94 4.90
C MET A 142 -12.08 9.24 6.33
N PRO A 143 -11.77 8.21 7.13
CA PRO A 143 -11.28 8.40 8.49
C PRO A 143 -10.10 9.36 8.57
N GLY A 144 -10.15 10.27 9.54
CA GLY A 144 -9.03 11.17 9.84
C GLY A 144 -8.81 12.34 8.88
N LEU A 145 -9.56 12.46 7.78
CA LEU A 145 -9.42 13.63 6.91
C LEU A 145 -9.78 14.93 7.65
N ALA A 146 -8.94 15.95 7.45
CA ALA A 146 -9.26 17.31 7.83
C ALA A 146 -10.42 17.83 6.97
N THR A 147 -11.35 18.54 7.62
CA THR A 147 -12.42 19.27 6.95
C THR A 147 -11.89 20.56 6.32
N ASP A 148 -12.62 21.10 5.34
CA ASP A 148 -12.29 22.40 4.72
C ASP A 148 -12.14 23.53 5.76
N ALA A 149 -12.97 23.52 6.81
CA ALA A 149 -12.88 24.48 7.90
C ALA A 149 -11.55 24.35 8.67
N GLN A 150 -11.14 23.13 8.99
CA GLN A 150 -9.87 22.87 9.68
C GLN A 150 -8.66 23.23 8.81
N ILE A 151 -8.72 22.96 7.50
CA ILE A 151 -7.67 23.38 6.55
C ILE A 151 -7.61 24.91 6.48
N ALA A 152 -8.75 25.60 6.46
CA ALA A 152 -8.82 27.06 6.46
C ALA A 152 -8.25 27.66 7.76
N GLU A 153 -8.54 27.06 8.91
CA GLU A 153 -7.97 27.46 10.19
C GLU A 153 -6.44 27.27 10.22
N LEU A 154 -5.93 26.11 9.78
CA LEU A 154 -4.48 25.88 9.66
C LEU A 154 -3.82 26.88 8.72
N THR A 155 -4.51 27.21 7.62
CA THR A 155 -4.04 28.19 6.64
C THR A 155 -3.95 29.59 7.25
N ALA A 156 -4.80 29.94 8.21
CA ALA A 156 -4.81 31.24 8.87
C ALA A 156 -3.86 31.31 10.08
N ALA A 157 -3.53 30.18 10.70
CA ALA A 157 -2.64 30.10 11.85
C ALA A 157 -1.16 30.34 11.47
N THR A 158 -0.36 30.78 12.44
CA THR A 158 1.11 30.97 12.28
C THR A 158 1.87 30.59 13.54
N GLY A 159 3.15 30.26 13.40
CA GLY A 159 4.04 29.89 14.51
C GLY A 159 3.49 28.71 15.32
N VAL A 160 3.62 28.78 16.64
CA VAL A 160 3.23 27.69 17.56
C VAL A 160 1.77 27.27 17.42
N ASP A 161 0.86 28.20 17.10
CA ASP A 161 -0.56 27.85 16.91
C ASP A 161 -0.78 27.02 15.64
N ALA A 162 -0.08 27.35 14.55
CA ALA A 162 -0.09 26.52 13.34
C ALA A 162 0.53 25.15 13.59
N GLU A 163 1.63 25.09 14.36
CA GLU A 163 2.31 23.84 14.70
C GLU A 163 1.38 22.91 15.48
N ARG A 164 0.70 23.41 16.53
CA ARG A 164 -0.26 22.62 17.30
C ARG A 164 -1.40 22.10 16.43
N GLN A 165 -1.95 22.96 15.57
CA GLN A 165 -3.04 22.58 14.69
C GLN A 165 -2.62 21.54 13.65
N PHE A 166 -1.47 21.73 13.00
CA PHE A 166 -0.89 20.76 12.07
C PHE A 166 -0.68 19.40 12.74
N LEU A 167 0.00 19.35 13.88
CA LEU A 167 0.28 18.11 14.60
C LEU A 167 -1.02 17.40 15.00
N THR A 168 -2.02 18.14 15.50
CA THR A 168 -3.33 17.60 15.87
C THR A 168 -4.05 16.97 14.67
N LEU A 169 -4.10 17.70 13.55
CA LEU A 169 -4.76 17.22 12.33
C LEU A 169 -4.02 16.02 11.74
N MET A 170 -2.69 16.07 11.69
CA MET A 170 -1.89 15.01 11.10
C MET A 170 -1.88 13.73 11.95
N ILE A 171 -1.97 13.83 13.28
CA ILE A 171 -2.19 12.66 14.15
C ILE A 171 -3.53 11.99 13.82
N ALA A 172 -4.61 12.77 13.68
CA ALA A 172 -5.92 12.22 13.32
C ALA A 172 -5.91 11.61 11.92
N HIS A 173 -5.27 12.27 10.95
CA HIS A 173 -5.08 11.82 9.59
C HIS A 173 -4.35 10.46 9.57
N HIS A 174 -3.21 10.36 10.25
CA HIS A 174 -2.43 9.12 10.31
C HIS A 174 -3.18 7.97 10.95
N ARG A 175 -3.95 8.21 12.02
CA ARG A 175 -4.79 7.18 12.64
C ARG A 175 -5.84 6.64 11.65
N GLY A 176 -6.43 7.53 10.86
CA GLY A 176 -7.34 7.13 9.79
C GLY A 176 -6.65 6.31 8.69
N ALA A 177 -5.41 6.66 8.32
CA ALA A 177 -4.64 5.88 7.36
C ALA A 177 -4.30 4.47 7.89
N VAL A 178 -3.96 4.35 9.18
CA VAL A 178 -3.71 3.06 9.84
C VAL A 178 -4.98 2.20 9.82
N GLU A 179 -6.13 2.77 10.19
CA GLU A 179 -7.43 2.08 10.15
C GLU A 179 -7.76 1.52 8.76
N MET A 180 -7.56 2.33 7.71
CA MET A 180 -7.73 1.88 6.32
C MET A 180 -6.73 0.79 5.94
N ALA A 181 -5.48 0.91 6.37
CA ALA A 181 -4.43 -0.07 6.08
C ALA A 181 -4.68 -1.42 6.79
N GLU A 182 -5.19 -1.41 8.01
CA GLU A 182 -5.63 -2.62 8.72
C GLU A 182 -6.81 -3.26 8.00
N ALA A 183 -7.81 -2.47 7.62
CA ALA A 183 -8.99 -2.99 6.94
C ALA A 183 -8.68 -3.68 5.60
N VAL A 184 -7.66 -3.22 4.87
CA VAL A 184 -7.24 -3.87 3.62
C VAL A 184 -6.43 -5.15 3.86
N GLN A 185 -5.71 -5.29 4.99
CA GLN A 185 -5.03 -6.54 5.36
C GLN A 185 -6.03 -7.72 5.40
N ASP A 186 -7.21 -7.47 5.95
CA ASP A 186 -8.23 -8.50 6.13
C ASP A 186 -9.01 -8.81 4.85
N ARG A 187 -8.93 -7.96 3.82
CA ARG A 187 -9.82 -8.02 2.64
C ARG A 187 -9.07 -8.30 1.34
N ALA A 188 -7.83 -7.85 1.21
CA ALA A 188 -7.02 -8.04 0.02
C ALA A 188 -6.35 -9.42 -0.03
N SER A 189 -5.98 -9.84 -1.24
CA SER A 189 -5.11 -11.00 -1.50
C SER A 189 -3.83 -10.64 -2.22
N ASN A 190 -3.77 -9.45 -2.83
CA ASN A 190 -2.59 -9.01 -3.55
C ASN A 190 -1.43 -8.75 -2.56
N THR A 191 -0.35 -9.52 -2.67
CA THR A 191 0.79 -9.45 -1.74
C THR A 191 1.51 -8.11 -1.75
N SER A 192 1.52 -7.38 -2.88
CA SER A 192 2.08 -6.02 -2.94
C SER A 192 1.23 -5.03 -2.15
N VAL A 193 -0.10 -5.15 -2.21
CA VAL A 193 -1.02 -4.32 -1.43
C VAL A 193 -0.88 -4.61 0.06
N LEU A 194 -0.84 -5.90 0.45
CA LEU A 194 -0.64 -6.30 1.85
C LEU A 194 0.72 -5.82 2.39
N GLY A 195 1.79 -5.93 1.59
CA GLY A 195 3.11 -5.43 1.97
C GLY A 195 3.13 -3.92 2.20
N PHE A 196 2.53 -3.16 1.29
CA PHE A 196 2.40 -1.70 1.42
C PHE A 196 1.58 -1.29 2.64
N ALA A 197 0.41 -1.91 2.84
CA ALA A 197 -0.45 -1.59 3.97
C ALA A 197 0.27 -1.84 5.31
N ASN A 198 1.05 -2.91 5.42
CA ASN A 198 1.88 -3.16 6.60
C ASN A 198 2.97 -2.07 6.78
N SER A 199 3.60 -1.63 5.71
CA SER A 199 4.55 -0.50 5.76
C SER A 199 3.91 0.80 6.20
N VAL A 200 2.68 1.10 5.74
CA VAL A 200 1.88 2.25 6.19
C VAL A 200 1.59 2.14 7.69
N ILE A 201 1.09 1.00 8.16
CA ILE A 201 0.80 0.77 9.60
C ILE A 201 2.06 1.06 10.45
N ILE A 202 3.20 0.51 10.09
CA ILE A 202 4.44 0.68 10.86
C ILE A 202 4.92 2.14 10.86
N SER A 203 5.03 2.74 9.68
CA SER A 203 5.56 4.11 9.54
C SER A 203 4.65 5.15 10.18
N GLN A 204 3.34 5.09 9.92
CA GLN A 204 2.38 6.05 10.43
C GLN A 204 2.25 5.98 11.96
N ASN A 205 2.35 4.79 12.58
CA ASN A 205 2.37 4.67 14.04
C ASN A 205 3.63 5.29 14.69
N ALA A 206 4.79 5.15 14.04
CA ALA A 206 6.01 5.81 14.49
C ALA A 206 5.90 7.34 14.40
N GLU A 207 5.34 7.84 13.29
CA GLU A 207 5.10 9.28 13.10
C GLU A 207 4.05 9.84 14.07
N ILE A 208 2.97 9.09 14.38
CA ILE A 208 2.02 9.46 15.43
C ILE A 208 2.73 9.68 16.77
N THR A 209 3.58 8.74 17.18
CA THR A 209 4.33 8.83 18.45
C THR A 209 5.22 10.07 18.47
N LEU A 210 5.91 10.36 17.37
CA LEU A 210 6.73 11.56 17.22
C LEU A 210 5.89 12.84 17.33
N MET A 211 4.78 12.90 16.59
CA MET A 211 3.90 14.07 16.57
C MET A 211 3.26 14.33 17.93
N GLU A 212 2.84 13.29 18.65
CA GLU A 212 2.32 13.41 20.02
C GLU A 212 3.37 14.00 20.96
N SER A 213 4.63 13.57 20.86
CA SER A 213 5.73 14.17 21.62
C SER A 213 5.97 15.63 21.25
N MET A 214 5.94 15.96 19.95
CA MET A 214 6.14 17.34 19.49
C MET A 214 5.00 18.26 19.92
N LEU A 215 3.77 17.75 19.94
CA LEU A 215 2.57 18.46 20.38
C LEU A 215 2.62 18.71 21.89
N ALA A 216 2.95 17.69 22.69
CA ALA A 216 3.10 17.83 24.14
C ALA A 216 4.16 18.87 24.53
N ALA A 217 5.27 18.96 23.78
CA ALA A 217 6.31 19.97 24.00
C ALA A 217 5.86 21.41 23.66
N ARG A 218 4.70 21.55 23.02
CA ARG A 218 4.08 22.80 22.64
C ARG A 218 2.85 23.11 23.47
N GLU A 219 2.38 22.25 24.37
CA GLU A 219 1.29 22.61 25.28
C GLU A 219 1.75 23.69 26.28
N PRO A 220 0.89 24.63 26.70
CA PRO A 220 1.23 25.72 27.61
C PRO A 220 1.62 25.26 29.03
#